data_AF-A0A183D3M0-F1
#
_entry.id   AF-A0A183D3M0-F1
#
_cell.length_a   1.000
_cell.length_b   1.000
_cell.length_c   1.000
_cell.angle_alpha   90.00
_cell.angle_beta   90.00
_cell.angle_gamma   90.00
#
_symmetry.space_group_name_H-M   'P 1'
#
loop_
_entity.id
_entity.type
_entity.pdbx_description
1 polymer ?
#
loop_
_entity_poly.entity_id
_entity_poly.type
_entity_poly.pdbx_seq_one_letter_code
_entity_poly.pdbx_strand_id
1 'polypeptide(L)'
;MNYCREKVKTVKPYAHGRTLLDLVDLHIMDYLIGNQDRHHYETFAVFVDSPSYSIHLDNGRAFGRTDFDDDDILLPLRQCCVLRPSTFLTLLNYYKGPTSLSRALHQ
;
A
#
# COMPACT_ATOMS: atom_id res chain seq x y z
N MET A 1 -19.41 -4.78 -0.63
CA MET A 1 -18.10 -4.11 -0.45
C MET A 1 -18.12 -2.75 -1.13
N ASN A 2 -18.65 -1.71 -0.46
CA ASN A 2 -18.74 -0.37 -1.09
C ASN A 2 -18.01 0.72 -0.28
N TYR A 3 -17.31 0.36 0.79
CA TYR A 3 -16.70 1.34 1.69
C TYR A 3 -15.73 2.28 0.96
N CYS A 4 -14.81 1.76 0.15
CA CYS A 4 -13.93 2.65 -0.62
C CYS A 4 -14.70 3.57 -1.59
N ARG A 5 -15.74 3.07 -2.27
CA ARG A 5 -16.53 3.86 -3.22
C ARG A 5 -17.32 4.96 -2.52
N GLU A 6 -17.94 4.66 -1.38
CA GLU A 6 -18.91 5.54 -0.72
C GLU A 6 -18.26 6.45 0.32
N LYS A 7 -17.19 6.00 0.97
CA LYS A 7 -16.57 6.66 2.14
C LYS A 7 -15.14 7.14 1.93
N VAL A 8 -14.41 6.61 0.96
CA VAL A 8 -12.99 7.00 0.74
C VAL A 8 -12.85 7.87 -0.50
N LYS A 9 -13.27 7.38 -1.68
CA LYS A 9 -13.15 8.09 -2.96
C LYS A 9 -13.92 9.43 -3.00
N THR A 10 -14.89 9.60 -2.13
CA THR A 10 -15.71 10.82 -2.00
C THR A 10 -15.06 11.89 -1.11
N VAL A 11 -14.00 11.56 -0.37
CA VAL A 11 -13.36 12.46 0.59
C VAL A 11 -12.23 13.23 -0.10
N LYS A 12 -12.21 14.57 0.08
CA LYS A 12 -11.37 15.52 -0.67
C LYS A 12 -9.89 15.10 -0.82
N PRO A 13 -9.18 14.64 0.23
CA PRO A 13 -7.79 14.20 0.10
C PRO A 13 -7.58 12.97 -0.79
N TYR A 14 -8.59 12.12 -0.97
CA TYR A 14 -8.48 10.86 -1.72
C TYR A 14 -9.18 10.91 -3.09
N ALA A 15 -10.06 11.89 -3.30
CA ALA A 15 -10.80 12.06 -4.54
C ALA A 15 -9.91 12.41 -5.73
N HIS A 16 -8.81 13.12 -5.48
CA HIS A 16 -7.87 13.60 -6.50
C HIS A 16 -6.42 13.45 -6.04
N GLY A 17 -5.51 13.36 -7.00
CA GLY A 17 -4.07 13.27 -6.74
C GLY A 17 -3.60 11.85 -6.42
N ARG A 18 -2.55 11.74 -5.62
CA ARG A 18 -1.82 10.48 -5.39
C ARG A 18 -2.18 9.75 -4.10
N THR A 19 -2.85 10.41 -3.16
CA THR A 19 -3.04 9.89 -1.79
C THR A 19 -3.74 8.54 -1.74
N LEU A 20 -4.75 8.30 -2.59
CA LEU A 20 -5.40 6.99 -2.65
C LEU A 20 -4.48 5.90 -3.24
N LEU A 21 -3.65 6.25 -4.23
CA LEU A 21 -2.66 5.32 -4.79
C LEU A 21 -1.55 5.02 -3.78
N ASP A 22 -1.11 6.02 -3.02
CA ASP A 22 -0.13 5.84 -1.93
C ASP A 22 -0.70 4.94 -0.83
N LEU A 23 -1.98 5.10 -0.47
CA LEU A 23 -2.65 4.22 0.49
C LEU A 23 -2.68 2.78 -0.02
N VAL A 24 -3.03 2.54 -1.29
CA VAL A 24 -3.02 1.18 -1.85
C VAL A 24 -1.60 0.59 -1.88
N ASP A 25 -0.59 1.36 -2.30
CA ASP A 25 0.80 0.90 -2.32
C ASP A 25 1.29 0.55 -0.90
N LEU A 26 0.94 1.37 0.10
CA LEU A 26 1.29 1.13 1.50
C LEU A 26 0.62 -0.14 2.04
N HIS A 27 -0.67 -0.33 1.77
CA HIS A 27 -1.38 -1.55 2.18
C HIS A 27 -0.91 -2.81 1.44
N ILE A 28 -0.42 -2.71 0.21
CA ILE A 28 0.26 -3.82 -0.47
C ILE A 28 1.56 -4.18 0.27
N MET A 29 2.36 -3.19 0.66
CA MET A 29 3.57 -3.42 1.46
C MET A 29 3.21 -4.05 2.81
N ASP A 30 2.23 -3.49 3.53
CA ASP A 30 1.79 -3.97 4.84
C ASP A 30 1.27 -5.41 4.75
N TYR A 31 0.57 -5.79 3.68
CA TYR A 31 0.14 -7.18 3.48
C TYR A 31 1.33 -8.13 3.30
N LEU A 32 2.31 -7.76 2.47
CA LEU A 32 3.50 -8.59 2.21
C LEU A 32 4.34 -8.83 3.47
N ILE A 33 4.29 -7.91 4.44
CA ILE A 33 5.03 -8.01 5.70
C ILE A 33 4.11 -8.38 6.88
N GLY A 34 2.80 -8.56 6.69
CA GLY A 34 1.85 -8.86 7.76
C GLY A 34 1.70 -7.76 8.82
N ASN A 35 1.81 -6.48 8.45
CA ASN A 35 1.66 -5.36 9.39
C ASN A 35 0.19 -4.89 9.49
N GLN A 36 -0.43 -5.12 10.64
CA GLN A 36 -1.83 -4.74 10.90
C GLN A 36 -1.98 -3.36 11.56
N ASP A 37 -0.88 -2.74 12.01
CA ASP A 37 -0.92 -1.54 12.86
C ASP A 37 -0.93 -0.23 12.07
N ARG A 38 -1.34 -0.26 10.80
CA ARG A 38 -1.39 0.92 9.93
C ARG A 38 -2.62 1.77 10.23
N HIS A 39 -2.62 2.45 11.38
CA HIS A 39 -3.71 3.32 11.83
C HIS A 39 -3.51 4.80 11.45
N HIS A 40 -2.29 5.20 11.11
CA HIS A 40 -1.93 6.55 10.63
C HIS A 40 -0.96 6.45 9.44
N TYR A 41 -0.88 7.52 8.66
CA TYR A 41 0.19 7.74 7.69
C TYR A 41 0.74 9.14 7.89
N GLU A 42 2.07 9.26 7.86
CA GLU A 42 2.75 10.55 8.00
C GLU A 42 3.15 11.10 6.63
N THR A 43 3.26 12.42 6.51
CA THR A 43 3.70 13.08 5.27
C THR A 43 4.62 14.25 5.58
N PHE A 44 5.51 14.60 4.66
CA PHE A 44 6.23 15.87 4.74
C PHE A 44 5.33 17.03 4.32
N ALA A 45 5.26 18.08 5.15
CA ALA A 45 4.52 19.32 4.89
C ALA A 45 5.41 20.49 4.43
N VAL A 46 6.65 20.21 4.03
CA VAL A 46 7.64 21.25 3.66
C VAL A 46 7.46 21.76 2.23
N PHE A 47 6.75 21.02 1.38
CA PHE A 47 6.53 21.36 -0.03
C PHE A 47 5.08 21.84 -0.23
N VAL A 48 4.89 23.16 -0.28
CA VAL A 48 3.55 23.78 -0.26
C VAL A 48 2.75 23.53 -1.54
N ASP A 49 3.42 23.50 -2.70
CA ASP A 49 2.76 23.39 -4.02
C ASP A 49 2.87 22.00 -4.66
N SER A 50 3.39 21.01 -3.93
CA SER A 50 3.57 19.64 -4.42
C SER A 50 2.73 18.65 -3.62
N PRO A 51 2.11 17.66 -4.28
CA PRO A 51 1.43 16.60 -3.55
C PRO A 51 2.44 15.80 -2.72
N SER A 52 2.18 15.69 -1.43
CA SER A 52 2.97 14.87 -0.51
C SER A 52 2.71 13.37 -0.73
N TYR A 53 3.56 12.54 -0.14
CA TYR A 53 3.43 11.08 -0.15
C TYR A 53 3.43 10.56 1.29
N SER A 54 2.85 9.36 1.46
CA SER A 54 2.86 8.67 2.75
C SER A 54 4.25 8.12 3.04
N ILE A 55 4.83 8.48 4.18
CA ILE A 55 6.10 7.92 4.66
C ILE A 55 5.83 6.50 5.15
N HIS A 56 6.66 5.52 4.75
CA HIS A 56 6.52 4.12 5.14
C HIS A 56 7.25 3.83 6.46
N LEU A 57 6.75 4.36 7.58
CA LEU A 57 7.33 4.17 8.92
C LEU A 57 6.56 3.14 9.77
N ASP A 58 6.95 2.94 11.03
CA ASP A 58 6.26 2.10 12.02
C ASP A 58 6.01 0.66 11.59
N ASN A 59 7.06 0.01 11.05
CA ASN A 59 7.00 -1.39 10.62
C ASN A 59 7.43 -2.38 11.72
N GLY A 60 7.51 -1.94 12.99
CA GLY A 60 8.01 -2.76 14.10
C GLY A 60 7.09 -3.92 14.49
N ARG A 61 5.83 -3.91 14.05
CA ARG A 61 4.85 -5.00 14.23
C ARG A 61 4.68 -5.90 13.01
N ALA A 62 5.56 -5.76 12.02
CA ALA A 62 5.61 -6.62 10.85
C ALA A 62 6.26 -7.99 11.15
N PHE A 63 6.10 -8.94 10.23
CA PHE A 63 6.69 -10.29 10.23
C PHE A 63 6.38 -11.12 11.49
N GLY A 64 5.23 -10.87 12.14
CA GLY A 64 4.83 -11.59 13.35
C GLY A 64 4.34 -13.02 13.12
N ARG A 65 3.95 -13.36 11.89
CA ARG A 65 3.43 -14.68 11.49
C ARG A 65 3.98 -15.07 10.12
N THR A 66 4.26 -16.35 9.92
CA THR A 66 4.70 -16.93 8.65
C THR A 66 3.72 -17.99 8.11
N ASP A 67 2.67 -18.29 8.88
CA ASP A 67 1.65 -19.31 8.67
C ASP A 67 0.24 -18.71 8.48
N PHE A 68 0.14 -17.39 8.45
CA PHE A 68 -1.11 -16.65 8.40
C PHE A 68 -0.96 -15.38 7.57
N ASP A 69 -1.82 -15.27 6.54
CA ASP A 69 -1.96 -14.08 5.72
C ASP A 69 -3.27 -13.37 6.11
N ASP A 70 -3.18 -12.10 6.50
CA ASP A 70 -4.36 -11.30 6.82
C ASP A 70 -4.91 -10.59 5.58
N ASP A 71 -5.88 -11.22 4.94
CA ASP A 71 -6.59 -10.68 3.77
C ASP A 71 -7.27 -9.33 4.04
N ASP A 72 -7.53 -8.95 5.30
CA ASP A 72 -8.13 -7.66 5.63
C ASP A 72 -7.18 -6.49 5.32
N ILE A 73 -5.86 -6.70 5.43
CA ILE A 73 -4.85 -5.68 5.07
C ILE A 73 -4.96 -5.30 3.59
N LEU A 74 -5.33 -6.25 2.73
CA LEU A 74 -5.48 -6.09 1.27
C LEU A 74 -6.82 -5.46 0.85
N LEU A 75 -7.74 -5.21 1.79
CA LEU A 75 -9.05 -4.66 1.46
C LEU A 75 -9.01 -3.34 0.69
N PRO A 76 -8.08 -2.39 0.91
CA PRO A 76 -8.00 -1.19 0.08
C PRO A 76 -7.77 -1.49 -1.40
N LEU A 77 -6.92 -2.47 -1.75
CA LEU A 77 -6.74 -2.89 -3.13
C LEU A 77 -8.04 -3.49 -3.70
N ARG A 78 -8.66 -4.42 -2.96
CA ARG A 78 -9.88 -5.11 -3.39
C ARG A 78 -11.08 -4.18 -3.52
N GLN A 79 -11.22 -3.20 -2.64
CA GLN A 79 -12.38 -2.30 -2.61
C GLN A 79 -12.21 -1.09 -3.53
N CYS A 80 -10.99 -0.55 -3.64
CA CYS A 80 -10.75 0.66 -4.43
C CYS A 80 -10.47 0.35 -5.90
N CYS A 81 -9.93 -0.82 -6.22
CA CYS A 81 -9.61 -1.26 -7.59
C CYS A 81 -8.82 -0.20 -8.39
N VAL A 82 -7.87 0.46 -7.73
CA VAL A 82 -6.90 1.37 -8.35
C VAL A 82 -5.51 0.90 -7.97
N LEU A 83 -4.57 0.95 -8.91
CA LEU A 83 -3.20 0.51 -8.68
C LEU A 83 -2.27 1.38 -9.53
N ARG A 84 -1.14 1.79 -8.93
CA ARG A 84 -0.13 2.56 -9.65
C ARG A 84 0.53 1.66 -10.71
N PRO A 85 0.67 2.12 -11.98
CA PRO A 85 1.26 1.29 -13.04
C PRO A 85 2.66 0.77 -12.72
N SER A 86 3.52 1.58 -12.08
CA SER A 86 4.84 1.15 -11.66
C SER A 86 4.79 0.02 -10.64
N THR A 87 3.89 0.12 -9.65
CA THR A 87 3.68 -0.95 -8.65
C THR A 87 3.25 -2.24 -9.33
N PHE A 88 2.27 -2.17 -10.24
CA PHE A 88 1.82 -3.34 -11.01
C PHE A 88 2.97 -4.00 -11.77
N LEU A 89 3.76 -3.22 -12.52
CA LEU A 89 4.88 -3.75 -13.30
C LEU A 89 5.93 -4.40 -12.41
N THR A 90 6.28 -3.77 -11.27
CA THR A 90 7.21 -4.35 -10.29
C THR A 90 6.68 -5.67 -9.72
N LEU A 91 5.41 -5.72 -9.28
CA LEU A 91 4.79 -6.93 -8.76
C LEU A 91 4.74 -8.04 -9.82
N LEU A 92 4.38 -7.70 -11.06
CA LEU A 92 4.31 -8.64 -12.17
C LEU A 92 5.70 -9.21 -12.50
N ASN A 93 6.73 -8.36 -12.49
CA ASN A 93 8.10 -8.78 -12.72
C ASN A 93 8.61 -9.72 -11.63
N TYR A 94 8.29 -9.48 -10.36
CA TYR A 94 8.67 -10.42 -9.30
C TYR A 94 7.84 -11.71 -9.31
N TYR A 95 6.60 -11.65 -9.81
CA TYR A 95 5.71 -12.81 -9.88
C TYR A 95 6.01 -13.73 -11.08
N LYS A 96 6.35 -13.17 -12.25
CA LYS A 96 6.58 -13.93 -13.50
C LYS A 96 8.02 -13.89 -14.01
N GLY A 97 8.84 -12.99 -13.50
CA GLY A 97 10.21 -12.80 -13.96
C GLY A 97 11.20 -13.82 -13.38
N PRO A 98 12.47 -13.74 -13.82
CA PRO A 98 13.49 -14.74 -13.47
C PRO A 98 13.98 -14.62 -12.02
N THR A 99 13.82 -13.45 -11.38
CA THR A 99 14.18 -13.23 -9.98
C THR A 99 12.90 -13.01 -9.18
N SER A 100 12.62 -13.89 -8.22
CA SER A 100 11.49 -13.73 -7.29
C SER A 100 11.75 -12.62 -6.28
N LEU A 101 10.67 -12.10 -5.68
CA LEU A 101 10.74 -11.09 -4.62
C LEU A 101 11.62 -11.55 -3.44
N SER A 102 11.41 -12.78 -2.95
CA SER A 102 12.16 -13.31 -1.81
C SER A 102 13.66 -13.45 -2.09
N ARG A 103 14.04 -13.80 -3.33
CA ARG A 103 15.45 -13.86 -3.72
C ARG A 103 16.07 -12.47 -3.77
N ALA A 104 15.35 -11.49 -4.33
CA ALA A 104 15.82 -10.11 -4.40
C ALA A 104 15.97 -9.47 -3.00
N LEU A 105 15.08 -9.79 -2.06
CA LEU A 105 15.16 -9.30 -0.68
C LEU A 105 16.34 -9.88 0.12
N HIS A 106 16.77 -11.09 -0.22
CA HIS A 106 17.86 -11.76 0.50
C HIS A 106 19.26 -11.26 0.11
N GLN A 107 19.42 -10.73 -1.11
CA GLN A 107 20.69 -10.25 -1.66
C GLN A 107 21.15 -8.95 -0.99
#